data_AF-A0A7S8EIB7-F1
#
_entry.id   AF-A0A7S8EIB7-F1
#
_cell.length_a   1.000
_cell.length_b   1.000
_cell.length_c   1.000
_cell.angle_alpha   90.00
_cell.angle_beta   90.00
_cell.angle_gamma   90.00
#
_symmetry.space_group_name_H-M   'P 1'
#
loop_
_entity.id
_entity.type
_entity.pdbx_description
1 polymer ?
#
loop_
_entity_poly.entity_id
_entity_poly.type
_entity_poly.pdbx_seq_one_letter_code
_entity_poly.pdbx_strand_id
1 'polypeptide(L)' 'MAKPRINSPDYPSTHVSYQRECQMALEPSLTKLLAMACDAGWDERQATYAVMILAADQMQRTDAAGLEDTAL' A
#
# COMPACT_ATOMS: atom_id res chain seq x y z
N MET A 1 6.60 -22.30 6.52
CA MET A 1 5.95 -21.15 5.85
C MET A 1 6.36 -19.88 6.59
N ALA A 2 6.76 -18.82 5.90
CA ALA A 2 7.13 -17.56 6.54
C ALA A 2 5.87 -16.87 7.10
N LYS A 3 5.93 -16.40 8.34
CA LYS A 3 4.83 -15.64 8.95
C LYS A 3 4.68 -14.31 8.20
N PRO A 4 3.46 -13.95 7.72
CA PRO A 4 3.25 -12.66 7.10
C PRO A 4 3.56 -11.53 8.09
N ARG A 5 4.21 -10.48 7.60
CA ARG A 5 4.61 -9.31 8.42
C ARG A 5 3.49 -8.28 8.60
N ILE A 6 2.43 -8.40 7.79
CA ILE A 6 1.23 -7.56 7.79
C ILE A 6 0.05 -8.50 7.96
N ASN A 7 -0.88 -8.14 8.85
CA ASN A 7 -2.08 -8.95 9.09
C ASN A 7 -3.03 -8.86 7.89
N SER A 8 -3.68 -9.96 7.54
CA SER A 8 -4.78 -9.94 6.58
C SER A 8 -6.04 -9.33 7.21
N PRO A 9 -6.88 -8.62 6.45
CA PRO A 9 -8.24 -8.29 6.86
C PRO A 9 -9.04 -9.57 7.21
N ASP A 10 -9.99 -9.46 8.13
CA ASP A 10 -10.85 -10.56 8.54
C ASP A 10 -12.11 -10.64 7.67
N TYR A 11 -12.55 -9.52 7.10
CA TYR A 11 -13.72 -9.46 6.21
C TYR A 11 -13.36 -9.72 4.73
N PRO A 12 -14.32 -10.14 3.90
CA PRO A 12 -14.14 -10.18 2.45
C PRO A 12 -14.09 -8.77 1.84
N SER A 13 -13.51 -8.65 0.65
CA SER A 13 -13.29 -7.36 -0.04
C SER A 13 -14.57 -6.56 -0.36
N THR A 14 -15.73 -7.22 -0.42
CA THR A 14 -17.04 -6.59 -0.63
C THR A 14 -17.63 -5.97 0.63
N HIS A 15 -17.06 -6.26 1.80
CA HIS A 15 -17.57 -5.78 3.08
C HIS A 15 -17.15 -4.32 3.33
N VAL A 16 -18.06 -3.51 3.87
CA VAL A 16 -17.85 -2.07 4.12
C VAL A 16 -16.68 -1.77 5.07
N SER A 17 -16.33 -2.70 5.95
CA SER A 17 -15.20 -2.56 6.88
C SER A 17 -13.86 -2.98 6.30
N TYR A 18 -13.84 -3.69 5.16
CA TYR A 18 -12.61 -4.24 4.57
C TYR A 18 -11.55 -3.16 4.37
N GLN A 19 -11.95 -2.03 3.80
CA GLN A 19 -11.03 -0.93 3.53
C GLN A 19 -10.42 -0.35 4.81
N ARG A 20 -11.20 -0.28 5.90
CA ARG A 20 -10.71 0.20 7.19
C ARG A 20 -9.70 -0.78 7.80
N GLU A 21 -9.93 -2.08 7.67
CA GLU A 21 -8.99 -3.10 8.16
C GLU A 21 -7.69 -3.10 7.37
N CYS A 22 -7.74 -2.93 6.05
CA CYS A 22 -6.55 -2.73 5.23
C CYS A 22 -5.73 -1.54 5.73
N GLN A 23 -6.37 -0.40 6.02
CA GLN A 23 -5.69 0.78 6.53
C GLN A 23 -5.02 0.51 7.89
N MET A 24 -5.73 -0.12 8.83
CA MET A 24 -5.18 -0.47 10.14
C MET A 24 -4.01 -1.44 10.05
N ALA A 25 -4.08 -2.43 9.15
CA ALA A 25 -2.98 -3.39 8.96
C ALA A 25 -1.74 -2.73 8.33
N LEU A 26 -1.92 -1.75 7.45
CA LEU A 26 -0.84 -1.08 6.72
C LEU A 26 -0.20 0.09 7.50
N GLU A 27 -0.97 0.76 8.37
CA GLU A 27 -0.54 1.97 9.08
C GLU A 27 0.82 1.81 9.80
N PRO A 28 1.09 0.75 10.58
CA PRO A 28 2.38 0.59 11.24
C PRO A 28 3.57 0.48 10.27
N SER A 29 3.34 -0.14 9.11
CA SER A 29 4.39 -0.30 8.09
C SER A 29 4.65 1.00 7.35
N LEU A 30 3.60 1.76 7.02
CA LEU A 30 3.72 3.08 6.41
C LEU A 30 4.41 4.08 7.34
N THR A 31 3.99 4.13 8.60
CA THR A 31 4.60 5.00 9.63
C THR A 31 6.09 4.68 9.78
N LYS A 32 6.47 3.40 9.82
CA LYS A 32 7.88 2.99 9.89
C LYS A 32 8.66 3.38 8.62
N LEU A 33 8.07 3.23 7.44
CA LEU A 33 8.72 3.62 6.19
C LEU A 33 9.02 5.13 6.16
N LEU A 34 8.04 5.95 6.53
CA LEU A 34 8.20 7.40 6.56
C LEU A 34 9.23 7.83 7.62
N ALA A 35 9.22 7.20 8.80
CA ALA A 35 10.25 7.45 9.82
C ALA A 35 11.67 7.17 9.29
N MET A 36 11.88 6.06 8.58
CA MET A 36 13.19 5.76 7.97
C MET A 36 13.60 6.78 6.90
N ALA A 37 12.66 7.33 6.14
CA ALA A 37 12.95 8.38 5.17
C ALA A 37 13.34 9.69 5.87
N CYS A 38 12.61 10.08 6.91
CA CYS A 38 12.94 11.25 7.73
C CYS A 38 14.30 11.11 8.42
N ASP A 39 14.63 9.94 8.96
CA ASP A 39 15.95 9.64 9.55
C ASP A 39 17.09 9.74 8.52
N ALA A 40 16.79 9.48 7.24
CA ALA A 40 17.71 9.68 6.13
C ALA A 40 17.79 11.15 5.65
N GLY A 41 17.11 12.08 6.34
CA GLY A 41 17.14 13.52 6.08
C GLY A 41 16.11 14.00 5.07
N TRP A 42 15.08 13.21 4.74
CA TRP A 42 14.03 13.63 3.81
C TRP A 42 13.06 14.58 4.51
N ASP A 43 12.48 15.52 3.75
CA ASP A 43 11.32 16.28 4.22
C ASP A 43 10.10 15.35 4.34
N GLU A 44 9.44 15.37 5.49
CA GLU A 44 8.33 14.49 5.82
C GLU A 44 7.16 14.59 4.83
N ARG A 45 6.83 15.82 4.38
CA ARG A 45 5.74 16.02 3.42
C ARG A 45 6.13 15.47 2.06
N GLN A 46 7.36 15.72 1.60
CA GLN A 46 7.85 15.16 0.34
C GLN A 46 7.91 13.63 0.36
N ALA A 47 8.35 13.02 1.46
CA ALA A 47 8.34 11.56 1.62
C ALA A 47 6.91 11.00 1.53
N THR A 48 5.96 11.66 2.19
CA THR A 48 4.54 11.26 2.14
C THR A 48 3.97 11.37 0.73
N TYR A 49 4.21 12.49 0.04
CA TYR A 49 3.78 12.66 -1.36
C TYR A 49 4.39 11.62 -2.29
N ALA A 50 5.68 11.31 -2.13
CA ALA A 50 6.33 10.27 -2.92
C ALA A 50 5.64 8.92 -2.74
N VAL A 51 5.28 8.52 -1.51
CA VAL A 51 4.53 7.28 -1.26
C VAL A 51 3.16 7.31 -1.93
N MET A 52 2.43 8.44 -1.86
CA MET A 52 1.12 8.57 -2.52
C MET A 52 1.23 8.39 -4.05
N ILE A 53 2.25 9.01 -4.67
CA ILE A 53 2.50 8.90 -6.11
C ILE A 53 2.85 7.45 -6.47
N LEU A 54 3.75 6.81 -5.72
CA LEU A 54 4.14 5.42 -5.96
C LEU A 54 2.95 4.44 -5.84
N ALA A 55 2.04 4.68 -4.89
CA ALA A 55 0.83 3.89 -4.75
C ALA A 55 -0.12 4.05 -5.96
N ALA A 56 -0.28 5.28 -6.45
CA ALA A 56 -1.07 5.56 -7.65
C ALA A 56 -0.46 4.93 -8.91
N ASP A 57 0.86 5.04 -9.09
CA ASP A 57 1.58 4.41 -10.20
C ASP A 57 1.43 2.88 -10.19
N GLN A 58 1.50 2.26 -9.01
CA GLN A 58 1.32 0.83 -8.86
C GLN A 58 -0.09 0.37 -9.28
N MET A 59 -1.12 1.17 -8.96
CA MET A 59 -2.49 0.90 -9.39
C MET A 59 -2.59 0.93 -10.92
N GLN A 60 -2.05 1.97 -11.57
CA GLN A 60 -2.07 2.08 -13.03
C GLN A 60 -1.34 0.93 -13.73
N ARG A 61 -0.20 0.47 -13.20
CA ARG A 61 0.52 -0.70 -13.73
C ARG A 61 -0.29 -1.98 -13.62
N THR A 62 -1.03 -2.14 -12.53
CA THR A 62 -1.87 -3.33 -12.30
C THR A 62 -3.07 -3.32 -13.26
N ASP A 63 -3.67 -2.17 -13.48
CA ASP A 63 -4.78 -2.01 -14.44
C ASP A 63 -4.31 -2.27 -15.88
N ALA A 64 -3.12 -1.78 -16.26
CA ALA A 64 -2.54 -2.03 -17.57
C ALA A 64 -2.24 -3.52 -17.80
N ALA A 65 -1.67 -4.21 -16.81
CA ALA A 65 -1.42 -5.65 -16.89
C ALA A 65 -2.71 -6.49 -17.01
N GLY A 66 -3.80 -6.06 -16.35
CA GLY A 66 -5.09 -6.72 -16.45
C GLY A 66 -5.74 -6.62 -17.83
N LEU A 67 -5.39 -5.61 -18.63
CA LEU A 67 -5.86 -5.44 -20.01
C LEU A 67 -5.09 -6.35 -20.99
N GLU A 68 -3.82 -6.66 -20.70
CA GLU A 68 -3.00 -7.56 -21.52
C GLU A 68 -3.43 -9.03 -21.40
N ASP A 69 -3.93 -9.45 -20.23
CA ASP A 69 -4.41 -10.83 -19.99
C ASP A 69 -5.75 -11.16 -20.68
N THR A 70 -6.53 -10.14 -21.05
CA THR A 70 -7.80 -10.32 -21.81
C THR A 70 -7.62 -10.36 -23.33
N ALA A 71 -6.39 -10.21 -23.84
CA ALA A 71 -6.10 -10.13 -25.27
C ALA A 71 -5.64 -11.46 -25.92
N LEU A 72 -5.82 -12.61 -25.24
CA LEU A 72 -5.45 -13.94 -25.74
C LEU A 72 -6.65 -14.88 -25.93
#